data_AF-A0AAW1X3V0-F1
#
_entry.id   AF-A0AAW1X3V0-F1
#
_cell.length_a   1.000
_cell.length_b   1.000
_cell.length_c   1.000
_cell.angle_alpha   90.00
_cell.angle_beta   90.00
_cell.angle_gamma   90.00
#
_symmetry.space_group_name_H-M   'P 1'
#
loop_
_entity.id
_entity.type
_entity.pdbx_description
1 polymer ?
#
loop_
_entity_poly.entity_id
_entity_poly.type
_entity_poly.pdbx_seq_one_letter_code
_entity_poly.pdbx_strand_id
1 'polypeptide(L)'
;MEASEAQYAEFEEKVKRTIYLDNLSPQVNELIVRQAFDQFGTVKSVQFIPNYLESKNIPQPVRARKAKMEMFDDRPVKPGRTIQFRWLEPNDPDFEVAKELKELARIHALEAEYVLKKQLEDEEKLEEQHQEALKATHKKYKMVQSVIADGTTRQLARGYHLRVADD
;
A
#
# COMPACT_ATOMS: atom_id res chain seq x y z
N MET A 1 -3.99 37.41 -7.40
CA MET A 1 -2.69 36.71 -7.35
C MET A 1 -2.32 36.32 -5.92
N GLU A 2 -2.50 37.20 -4.93
CA GLU A 2 -2.18 36.88 -3.52
C GLU A 2 -2.98 35.69 -2.95
N ALA A 3 -4.27 35.55 -3.29
CA ALA A 3 -5.09 34.44 -2.79
C ALA A 3 -4.62 33.06 -3.30
N SER A 4 -4.15 32.97 -4.56
CA SER A 4 -3.63 31.71 -5.12
C SER A 4 -2.25 31.33 -4.55
N GLU A 5 -1.45 32.33 -4.18
CA GLU A 5 -0.13 32.10 -3.56
C GLU A 5 -0.27 31.63 -2.10
N ALA A 6 -1.19 32.25 -1.35
CA ALA A 6 -1.51 31.82 0.01
C ALA A 6 -2.03 30.37 0.05
N GLN A 7 -2.94 30.01 -0.85
CA GLN A 7 -3.45 28.64 -0.99
C GLN A 7 -2.34 27.65 -1.33
N TYR A 8 -1.40 28.02 -2.21
CA TYR A 8 -0.27 27.17 -2.57
C TYR A 8 0.71 26.98 -1.40
N ALA A 9 0.99 28.05 -0.64
CA ALA A 9 1.87 27.99 0.53
C ALA A 9 1.27 27.11 1.64
N GLU A 10 -0.03 27.24 1.90
CA GLU A 10 -0.75 26.37 2.83
C GLU A 10 -0.71 24.91 2.37
N PHE A 11 -0.88 24.66 1.06
CA PHE A 11 -0.74 23.34 0.47
C PHE A 11 0.68 22.76 0.63
N GLU A 12 1.74 23.53 0.41
CA GLU A 12 3.11 23.05 0.62
C GLU A 12 3.37 22.65 2.08
N GLU A 13 2.83 23.41 3.03
CA GLU A 13 2.90 23.06 4.45
C GLU A 13 2.07 21.81 4.79
N LYS A 14 0.90 21.63 4.16
CA LYS A 14 0.10 20.39 4.24
C LYS A 14 0.90 19.19 3.73
N VAL A 15 1.53 19.30 2.56
CA VAL A 15 2.36 18.23 1.96
C VAL A 15 3.51 17.83 2.88
N LYS A 16 4.27 18.79 3.42
CA LYS A 16 5.39 18.52 4.35
C LYS A 16 4.96 17.78 5.61
N ARG A 17 3.73 18.02 6.06
CA ARG A 17 3.15 17.43 7.29
C ARG A 17 2.40 16.12 7.04
N THR A 18 2.30 15.69 5.79
CA THR A 18 1.55 14.48 5.41
C THR A 18 2.49 13.32 5.15
N ILE A 19 2.10 12.13 5.60
CA ILE A 19 2.83 10.87 5.42
C ILE A 19 1.92 9.93 4.64
N TYR A 20 2.45 9.33 3.57
CA TYR A 20 1.80 8.27 2.84
C TYR A 20 2.14 6.92 3.50
N LEU A 21 1.11 6.16 3.85
CA LEU A 21 1.24 4.83 4.41
C LEU A 21 0.74 3.82 3.38
N ASP A 22 1.65 2.93 3.01
CA ASP A 22 1.38 1.87 2.05
C ASP A 22 1.31 0.51 2.76
N ASN A 23 0.66 -0.46 2.11
CA ASN A 23 0.50 -1.83 2.59
C ASN A 23 -0.22 -1.95 3.94
N LEU A 24 -1.25 -1.14 4.18
CA LEU A 24 -2.12 -1.32 5.33
C LEU A 24 -3.05 -2.52 5.11
N SER A 25 -3.24 -3.32 6.16
CA SER A 25 -4.23 -4.40 6.13
C SER A 25 -5.63 -3.83 5.90
N PRO A 26 -6.49 -4.49 5.10
CA PRO A 26 -7.87 -4.04 4.85
C PRO A 26 -8.73 -4.02 6.12
N GLN A 27 -8.27 -4.63 7.21
CA GLN A 27 -8.95 -4.62 8.51
C GLN A 27 -8.61 -3.36 9.35
N VAL A 28 -7.70 -2.51 8.88
CA VAL A 28 -7.26 -1.32 9.61
C VAL A 28 -8.27 -0.19 9.43
N ASN A 29 -8.86 0.26 10.54
CA ASN A 29 -9.78 1.39 10.58
C ASN A 29 -9.06 2.69 10.96
N GLU A 30 -9.69 3.83 10.67
CA GLU A 30 -9.17 5.17 11.03
C GLU A 30 -8.79 5.28 12.50
N LEU A 31 -9.57 4.68 13.40
CA LEU A 31 -9.32 4.68 14.84
C LEU A 31 -7.99 4.02 15.20
N ILE A 32 -7.67 2.90 14.55
CA ILE A 32 -6.42 2.16 14.78
C ILE A 32 -5.24 3.01 14.31
N VAL A 33 -5.36 3.65 13.15
CA VAL A 33 -4.32 4.55 12.62
C VAL A 33 -4.13 5.74 13.56
N ARG A 34 -5.21 6.43 13.94
CA ARG A 34 -5.14 7.57 14.85
C ARG A 34 -4.46 7.19 16.17
N GLN A 35 -4.90 6.10 16.80
CA GLN A 35 -4.31 5.63 18.06
C GLN A 35 -2.83 5.25 17.91
N ALA A 36 -2.44 4.61 16.80
CA ALA A 36 -1.04 4.25 16.55
C ALA A 36 -0.13 5.47 16.32
N PHE A 37 -0.67 6.57 15.77
CA PHE A 37 0.09 7.80 15.51
C PHE A 37 -0.02 8.83 16.63
N ASP A 38 -1.02 8.74 17.51
CA ASP A 38 -1.15 9.61 18.68
C ASP A 38 0.04 9.51 19.63
N GLN A 39 0.79 8.39 19.62
CA GLN A 39 2.06 8.25 20.36
C GLN A 39 3.21 9.11 19.80
N PHE A 40 3.13 9.51 18.53
CA PHE A 40 4.16 10.30 17.84
C PHE A 40 3.74 11.77 17.62
N GLY A 41 2.44 12.07 17.68
CA GLY A 41 1.93 13.43 17.60
C GLY A 41 0.43 13.49 17.32
N THR A 42 -0.14 14.70 17.36
CA THR A 42 -1.58 14.90 17.13
C THR A 42 -1.94 14.73 15.65
N VAL A 43 -2.70 13.68 15.33
CA VAL A 43 -3.21 13.44 13.97
C VAL A 43 -4.39 14.39 13.68
N LYS A 44 -4.27 15.18 12.61
CA LYS A 44 -5.34 16.10 12.16
C LYS A 44 -6.41 15.39 11.33
N SER A 45 -6.00 14.60 10.34
CA SER A 45 -6.90 13.94 9.39
C SER A 45 -6.28 12.64 8.88
N VAL A 46 -7.10 11.61 8.68
CA VAL A 46 -6.71 10.36 7.99
C VAL A 46 -7.61 10.21 6.78
N GLN A 47 -7.03 9.91 5.62
CA GLN A 47 -7.77 9.62 4.40
C GLN A 47 -7.29 8.28 3.85
N PHE A 48 -8.21 7.36 3.64
CA PHE A 48 -7.92 6.09 2.98
C PHE A 48 -8.12 6.27 1.48
N ILE A 49 -7.07 5.98 0.72
CA ILE A 49 -7.13 5.93 -0.73
C ILE A 49 -7.37 4.47 -1.10
N PRO A 50 -8.60 4.09 -1.49
CA PRO A 50 -8.89 2.72 -1.87
C PRO A 50 -8.09 2.37 -3.13
N ASN A 51 -7.22 1.36 -3.03
CA ASN A 51 -6.57 0.78 -4.18
C ASN A 51 -7.47 -0.31 -4.77
N TYR A 52 -8.14 0.00 -5.88
CA TYR A 52 -9.03 -0.95 -6.57
C TYR A 52 -8.29 -1.91 -7.51
N LEU A 53 -6.97 -1.72 -7.69
CA LEU A 53 -6.15 -2.46 -8.66
C LEU A 53 -5.21 -3.47 -8.00
N GLU A 54 -4.89 -3.32 -6.72
CA GLU A 54 -4.01 -4.25 -5.99
C GLU A 54 -4.80 -4.95 -4.86
N SER A 55 -5.17 -6.21 -5.06
CA SER A 55 -5.69 -7.08 -4.00
C SER A 55 -4.53 -7.62 -3.16
N LYS A 56 -3.87 -6.75 -2.38
CA LYS A 56 -2.82 -7.18 -1.45
C LYS A 56 -3.44 -7.76 -0.17
N ASN A 57 -3.81 -9.04 -0.23
CA ASN A 57 -4.11 -9.84 0.97
C ASN A 57 -2.83 -10.34 1.68
N ILE A 58 -1.65 -10.04 1.13
CA ILE A 58 -0.36 -10.41 1.72
C ILE A 58 0.06 -9.35 2.74
N PRO A 59 0.39 -9.72 3.99
CA PRO A 59 0.94 -8.80 4.98
C PRO A 59 2.36 -8.39 4.56
N GLN A 60 2.46 -7.35 3.73
CA GLN A 60 3.72 -6.67 3.48
C GLN A 60 4.03 -5.74 4.68
N PRO A 61 5.31 -5.53 5.02
CA PRO A 61 5.66 -4.56 6.04
C PRO A 61 5.12 -3.18 5.63
N VAL A 62 4.44 -2.52 6.57
CA VAL A 62 3.91 -1.16 6.39
C VAL A 62 5.05 -0.24 6.02
N ARG A 63 4.87 0.55 4.96
CA ARG A 63 5.88 1.50 4.48
C ARG A 63 5.35 2.92 4.64
N ALA A 64 6.10 3.74 5.37
CA ALA A 64 5.85 5.17 5.49
C ALA A 64 6.77 5.94 4.54
N ARG A 65 6.21 6.85 3.74
CA ARG A 65 6.97 7.77 2.88
C ARG A 65 6.46 9.19 3.10
N LYS A 66 7.37 10.17 3.04
CA LYS A 66 6.95 11.58 3.03
C LYS A 66 6.08 11.83 1.80
N ALA A 67 4.97 12.53 1.98
CA ALA A 67 4.09 12.84 0.86
C ALA A 67 4.82 13.73 -0.14
N LYS A 68 4.58 13.46 -1.43
CA LYS A 68 5.05 14.30 -2.54
C LYS A 68 3.86 15.10 -3.07
N MET A 69 4.13 16.27 -3.64
CA MET A 69 3.08 17.13 -4.21
C MET A 69 2.27 16.42 -5.30
N GLU A 70 2.92 15.54 -6.07
CA GLU A 70 2.30 14.77 -7.15
C GLU A 70 1.38 13.63 -6.64
N MET A 71 1.29 13.41 -5.33
CA MET A 71 0.42 12.41 -4.71
C MET A 71 -0.96 12.98 -4.31
N PHE A 72 -1.22 14.26 -4.58
CA PHE A 72 -2.46 14.94 -4.20
C PHE A 72 -3.24 15.35 -5.46
N ASP A 73 -4.48 14.86 -5.57
CA ASP A 73 -5.39 15.22 -6.67
C ASP A 73 -5.92 16.66 -6.54
N ASP A 74 -6.04 17.16 -5.32
CA ASP A 74 -6.55 18.50 -4.97
C ASP A 74 -5.49 19.61 -5.07
N ARG A 75 -4.42 19.38 -5.85
CA ARG A 75 -3.29 20.30 -5.93
C ARG A 75 -3.70 21.63 -6.61
N PRO A 76 -3.49 22.79 -5.94
CA PRO A 76 -3.73 24.08 -6.56
C PRO A 76 -2.75 24.34 -7.70
N VAL A 77 -3.17 25.14 -8.69
CA VAL A 77 -2.30 25.55 -9.81
C VAL A 77 -1.09 26.28 -9.27
N LYS A 78 0.11 25.89 -9.70
CA LYS A 78 1.33 26.57 -9.28
C LYS A 78 1.29 28.03 -9.71
N PRO A 79 1.38 29.00 -8.78
CA PRO A 79 1.35 30.41 -9.13
C PRO A 79 2.51 30.72 -10.10
N GLY A 80 2.23 31.55 -11.11
CA GLY A 80 3.20 31.92 -12.15
C GLY A 80 3.34 30.93 -13.31
N ARG A 81 2.65 29.78 -13.30
CA ARG A 81 2.63 28.86 -14.46
C ARG A 81 1.38 29.09 -15.31
N THR A 82 1.55 29.72 -16.47
CA THR A 82 0.49 29.80 -17.49
C THR A 82 0.61 28.60 -18.41
N ILE A 83 -0.37 27.69 -18.39
CA ILE A 83 -0.43 26.58 -19.33
C ILE A 83 -1.17 27.09 -20.58
N GLN A 84 -0.46 27.14 -21.71
CA GLN A 84 -1.07 27.41 -23.00
C GLN A 84 -1.21 26.08 -23.75
N PHE A 85 -2.41 25.84 -24.29
CA PHE A 85 -2.69 24.68 -25.14
C PHE A 85 -2.84 25.15 -26.58
N ARG A 86 -2.10 24.54 -27.50
CA ARG A 86 -2.24 24.76 -28.94
C ARG A 86 -2.17 23.41 -29.63
N TRP A 87 -3.02 23.20 -30.63
CA TRP A 87 -2.88 22.06 -31.53
C TRP A 87 -1.63 22.23 -32.38
N LEU A 88 -0.79 21.21 -32.40
CA LEU A 88 0.44 21.25 -33.17
C LEU A 88 0.14 20.89 -34.63
N GLU A 89 0.59 21.74 -35.55
CA GLU A 89 0.45 21.51 -36.99
C GLU A 89 1.64 20.69 -37.51
N PRO A 90 1.49 19.91 -38.59
CA PRO A 90 2.59 19.09 -39.15
C PRO A 90 3.83 19.89 -39.58
N ASN A 91 3.68 21.19 -39.85
CA ASN A 91 4.79 22.07 -40.25
C ASN A 91 5.50 22.73 -39.05
N ASP A 92 5.06 22.46 -37.82
CA ASP A 92 5.64 23.05 -36.62
C ASP A 92 7.00 22.37 -36.29
N PRO A 93 8.04 23.14 -35.91
CA PRO A 93 9.35 22.58 -35.57
C PRO A 93 9.30 21.53 -34.44
N ASP A 94 8.32 21.62 -33.54
CA ASP A 94 8.21 20.70 -32.40
C ASP A 94 7.39 19.44 -32.75
N PHE A 95 6.92 19.28 -34.00
CA PHE A 95 6.05 18.17 -34.40
C PHE A 95 6.71 16.81 -34.29
N GLU A 96 7.97 16.69 -34.68
CA GLU A 96 8.71 15.43 -34.52
C GLU A 96 8.93 15.09 -33.04
N VAL A 97 9.22 16.08 -32.19
CA VAL A 97 9.37 15.87 -30.73
C VAL A 97 8.04 15.39 -30.13
N ALA A 98 6.92 16.01 -30.50
CA ALA A 98 5.61 15.61 -30.03
C ALA A 98 5.24 14.17 -30.47
N LYS A 99 5.64 13.78 -31.68
CA LYS A 99 5.44 12.43 -32.22
C LYS A 99 6.28 11.39 -31.48
N GLU A 100 7.55 11.68 -31.21
CA GLU A 100 8.42 10.83 -30.39
C GLU A 100 7.87 10.66 -28.98
N LEU A 101 7.45 11.75 -28.32
CA LEU A 101 6.83 11.70 -27.00
C LEU A 101 5.55 10.86 -26.99
N LYS A 102 4.74 10.95 -28.05
CA LYS A 102 3.54 10.12 -28.20
C LYS A 102 3.87 8.64 -28.30
N GLU A 103 4.90 8.28 -29.08
CA GLU A 103 5.32 6.89 -29.20
C GLU A 103 5.93 6.37 -27.90
N LEU A 104 6.75 7.17 -27.23
CA LEU A 104 7.28 6.85 -25.90
C LEU A 104 6.16 6.62 -24.88
N ALA A 105 5.14 7.49 -24.86
CA ALA A 105 3.99 7.33 -23.99
C ALA A 105 3.24 6.01 -24.28
N ARG A 106 3.14 5.62 -25.56
CA ARG A 106 2.56 4.33 -25.96
C ARG A 106 3.39 3.16 -25.46
N ILE A 107 4.72 3.23 -25.58
CA ILE A 107 5.64 2.20 -25.08
C ILE A 107 5.51 2.07 -23.56
N HIS A 108 5.56 3.17 -22.82
CA HIS A 108 5.42 3.16 -21.37
C HIS A 108 4.06 2.59 -20.92
N ALA A 109 2.98 2.88 -21.64
CA ALA A 109 1.67 2.30 -21.35
C ALA A 109 1.70 0.76 -21.48
N LEU A 110 2.30 0.24 -22.55
CA LEU A 110 2.47 -1.20 -22.75
C LEU A 110 3.39 -1.84 -21.71
N GLU A 111 4.49 -1.18 -21.36
CA GLU A 111 5.40 -1.64 -20.31
C GLU A 111 4.71 -1.68 -18.94
N ALA A 112 3.91 -0.66 -18.61
CA ALA A 112 3.14 -0.63 -17.38
C ALA A 112 2.09 -1.76 -17.34
N GLU A 113 1.38 -2.00 -18.43
CA GLU A 113 0.45 -3.15 -18.56
C GLU A 113 1.18 -4.48 -18.39
N TYR A 114 2.37 -4.62 -18.97
CA TYR A 114 3.17 -5.84 -18.84
C TYR A 114 3.65 -6.06 -17.40
N VAL A 115 4.18 -5.03 -16.75
CA VAL A 115 4.61 -5.08 -15.35
C VAL A 115 3.43 -5.43 -14.44
N LEU A 116 2.27 -4.83 -14.66
CA LEU A 116 1.07 -5.12 -13.89
C LEU A 116 0.66 -6.59 -14.04
N LYS A 117 0.65 -7.11 -15.27
CA LYS A 117 0.35 -8.52 -15.52
C LYS A 117 1.33 -9.43 -14.76
N LYS A 118 2.62 -9.09 -14.76
CA LYS A 118 3.64 -9.88 -14.06
C LYS A 118 3.44 -9.86 -12.54
N GLN A 119 3.09 -8.71 -11.98
CA GLN A 119 2.75 -8.58 -10.57
C GLN A 119 1.55 -9.45 -10.18
N LEU A 120 0.50 -9.47 -11.00
CA LEU A 120 -0.68 -10.32 -10.77
C LEU A 120 -0.33 -11.82 -10.78
N GLU A 121 0.51 -12.27 -11.72
CA GLU A 121 0.99 -13.67 -11.75
C GLU A 121 1.80 -14.04 -10.51
N ASP A 122 2.64 -13.13 -10.03
CA ASP A 122 3.46 -13.36 -8.84
C ASP A 122 2.61 -13.33 -7.55
N GLU A 123 1.57 -12.49 -7.50
CA GLU A 123 0.58 -12.46 -6.41
C GLU A 123 -0.24 -13.74 -6.35
N GLU A 124 -0.69 -14.28 -7.49
CA GLU A 124 -1.44 -15.54 -7.55
C GLU A 124 -0.62 -16.72 -6.97
N LYS A 125 0.64 -16.86 -7.39
CA LYS A 125 1.55 -17.89 -6.85
C LYS A 125 1.81 -17.72 -5.36
N LEU A 126 1.92 -16.47 -4.90
CA LEU A 126 2.17 -16.18 -3.51
C LEU A 126 0.94 -16.51 -2.65
N GLU A 127 -0.27 -16.23 -3.14
CA GLU A 127 -1.52 -16.62 -2.48
C GLU A 127 -1.64 -18.15 -2.35
N GLU A 128 -1.28 -18.90 -3.40
CA GLU A 128 -1.23 -20.38 -3.33
C GLU A 128 -0.28 -20.86 -2.22
N GLN A 129 0.92 -20.30 -2.15
CA GLN A 129 1.89 -20.61 -1.08
C GLN A 129 1.36 -20.27 0.30
N HIS A 130 0.70 -19.11 0.47
CA HIS A 130 0.09 -18.71 1.73
C HIS A 130 -1.03 -19.67 2.14
N GLN A 131 -1.86 -20.09 1.20
CA GLN A 131 -2.95 -21.02 1.47
C GLN A 131 -2.42 -22.41 1.87
N GLU A 132 -1.37 -22.90 1.21
CA GLU A 132 -0.71 -24.15 1.58
C GLU A 132 -0.08 -24.08 2.98
N ALA A 133 0.63 -22.98 3.27
CA ALA A 133 1.23 -22.75 4.58
C ALA A 133 0.15 -22.71 5.68
N LEU A 134 -0.99 -22.05 5.45
CA LEU A 134 -2.12 -22.03 6.38
C LEU A 134 -2.70 -23.42 6.61
N LYS A 135 -2.93 -24.20 5.54
CA LYS A 135 -3.41 -25.60 5.64
C LYS A 135 -2.45 -26.47 6.45
N ALA A 136 -1.14 -26.35 6.21
CA ALA A 136 -0.12 -27.09 6.93
C ALA A 136 -0.06 -26.70 8.41
N THR A 137 -0.13 -25.39 8.69
CA THR A 137 -0.14 -24.85 10.06
C THR A 137 -1.38 -25.32 10.83
N HIS A 138 -2.56 -25.26 10.21
CA HIS A 138 -3.80 -25.79 10.77
C HIS A 138 -3.73 -27.28 11.08
N LYS A 139 -3.17 -28.08 10.16
CA LYS A 139 -2.96 -29.52 10.37
C LYS A 139 -2.07 -29.78 11.59
N LYS A 140 -0.98 -29.00 11.76
CA LYS A 140 -0.10 -29.09 12.94
C LYS A 140 -0.87 -28.81 14.23
N TYR A 141 -1.64 -27.72 14.28
CA TYR A 141 -2.46 -27.39 15.46
C TYR A 141 -3.49 -28.47 15.79
N LYS A 142 -4.18 -29.02 14.78
CA LYS A 142 -5.12 -30.13 14.98
C LYS A 142 -4.45 -31.38 15.58
N MET A 143 -3.26 -31.75 15.11
CA MET A 143 -2.50 -32.88 15.66
C MET A 143 -2.07 -32.61 17.11
N VAL A 144 -1.66 -31.39 17.45
CA VAL A 144 -1.33 -31.03 18.84
C VAL A 144 -2.58 -31.12 19.72
N GLN A 145 -3.71 -30.58 19.27
CA GLN A 145 -4.99 -30.65 20.00
C GLN A 145 -5.44 -32.09 20.23
N SER A 146 -5.28 -32.99 19.25
CA SER A 146 -5.64 -34.41 19.44
C SER A 146 -4.76 -35.07 20.50
N VAL A 147 -3.45 -34.86 20.48
CA VAL A 147 -2.52 -35.43 21.49
C VAL A 147 -2.78 -34.86 22.90
N ILE A 148 -3.26 -33.61 22.99
CA ILE A 148 -3.74 -33.02 24.24
C ILE A 148 -5.02 -33.70 24.71
N ALA A 149 -6.01 -33.84 23.83
CA ALA A 149 -7.31 -34.45 24.14
C ALA A 149 -7.21 -35.93 24.55
N ASP A 150 -6.32 -36.69 23.91
CA ASP A 150 -6.09 -38.11 24.19
C ASP A 150 -5.38 -38.36 25.54
N GLY A 151 -4.92 -37.31 26.23
CA GLY A 151 -4.27 -37.38 27.54
C GLY A 151 -2.80 -37.80 27.52
N THR A 152 -2.26 -38.13 26.34
CA THR A 152 -0.85 -38.50 26.13
C THR A 152 0.12 -37.42 26.62
N THR A 153 -0.23 -36.14 26.43
CA THR A 153 0.55 -35.00 26.96
C THR A 153 0.69 -35.04 28.48
N ARG A 154 -0.37 -35.39 29.23
CA ARG A 154 -0.33 -35.51 30.70
C ARG A 154 0.55 -36.69 31.12
N GLN A 155 0.50 -37.80 30.38
CA GLN A 155 1.33 -38.97 30.66
C GLN A 155 2.82 -38.67 30.48
N LEU A 156 3.18 -37.96 29.40
CA LEU A 156 4.54 -37.49 29.18
C LEU A 156 4.98 -36.48 30.24
N ALA A 157 4.13 -35.52 30.59
CA ALA A 157 4.45 -34.53 31.62
C ALA A 157 4.76 -35.16 32.98
N ARG A 158 4.04 -36.22 33.36
CA ARG A 158 4.34 -37.01 34.57
C ARG A 158 5.72 -37.67 34.50
N GLY A 159 6.10 -38.23 33.35
CA GLY A 159 7.41 -38.87 33.14
C GLY A 159 8.59 -37.90 33.14
N TYR A 160 8.36 -36.64 32.75
CA TYR A 160 9.38 -35.59 32.73
C TYR A 160 9.28 -34.60 33.90
N HIS A 161 8.39 -34.84 34.87
CA HIS A 161 8.13 -33.93 36.00
C HIS A 161 7.80 -32.48 35.59
N LEU A 162 7.12 -32.32 34.44
CA LEU A 162 6.67 -31.03 33.94
C LEU A 162 5.26 -30.72 34.47
N ARG A 163 5.02 -29.46 34.86
CA ARG A 163 3.66 -28.99 35.21
C ARG A 163 2.91 -28.61 33.93
N VAL A 164 1.75 -29.22 33.70
CA VAL A 164 0.81 -28.82 32.63
C VAL A 164 -0.22 -27.89 33.25
N ALA A 165 -0.58 -26.79 32.56
CA ALA A 165 -1.39 -25.71 33.12
C ALA A 165 -2.89 -26.03 33.32
N ASP A 166 -3.31 -27.29 33.13
CA ASP A 166 -4.71 -27.75 33.24
C ASP A 166 -5.02 -28.49 34.56
N ASP A 167 -4.26 -28.23 35.63
CA ASP A 167 -4.61 -28.64 37.02
C ASP A 167 -5.29 -27.49 37.78
#